data_AF-K9X9L0-F1
#
_entry.id   AF-K9X9L0-F1
#
_cell.length_a   1.000
_cell.length_b   1.000
_cell.length_c   1.000
_cell.angle_alpha   90.00
_cell.angle_beta   90.00
_cell.angle_gamma   90.00
#
_symmetry.space_group_name_H-M   'P 1'
#
loop_
_entity.id
_entity.type
_entity.pdbx_description
1 polymer ?
#
loop_
_entity_poly.entity_id
_entity_poly.type
_entity_poly.pdbx_seq_one_letter_code
_entity_poly.pdbx_strand_id
1 'polypeptide(L)' 'MVEASRFKQVLESVELLSMDEQEVLVEIIRHRLVERRRDEIAANIAQAQEEYRTGNVFRRTVDQILDELRQ' A
#
# COMPACT_ATOMS: atom_id res chain seq x y z
N MET A 1 16.96 3.63 -15.28
CA MET A 1 18.25 2.93 -15.05
C MET A 1 18.86 3.15 -13.66
N VAL A 2 18.53 4.24 -12.94
CA VAL A 2 19.13 4.54 -11.61
C VAL A 2 18.57 3.66 -10.47
N GLU A 3 17.29 3.29 -10.49
CA GLU A 3 16.70 2.42 -9.45
C GLU A 3 17.32 1.02 -9.40
N ALA A 4 17.60 0.43 -10.56
CA ALA A 4 18.30 -0.85 -10.65
C ALA A 4 19.69 -0.79 -10.00
N SER A 5 20.36 0.38 -10.08
CA SER A 5 21.67 0.61 -9.44
C SER A 5 21.56 0.68 -7.91
N ARG A 6 20.58 1.44 -7.39
CA ARG A 6 20.38 1.57 -5.94
C ARG A 6 19.94 0.26 -5.28
N PHE A 7 19.02 -0.47 -5.92
CA PHE A 7 18.58 -1.76 -5.41
C PHE A 7 19.74 -2.75 -5.32
N LYS A 8 20.57 -2.81 -6.36
CA LYS A 8 21.77 -3.66 -6.40
C LYS A 8 22.76 -3.31 -5.28
N GLN A 9 23.03 -2.02 -5.05
CA GLN A 9 23.93 -1.58 -3.97
C GLN A 9 23.42 -2.00 -2.58
N VAL A 10 22.09 -1.93 -2.36
CA VAL A 10 21.51 -2.37 -1.10
C VAL A 10 21.68 -3.88 -0.94
N LEU A 11 21.45 -4.65 -2.00
CA LEU A 11 21.64 -6.11 -1.97
C LEU A 11 23.09 -6.47 -1.65
N GLU A 12 24.05 -5.86 -2.34
CA GLU A 12 25.48 -6.03 -2.07
C GLU A 12 25.84 -5.66 -0.62
N SER A 13 25.21 -4.62 -0.06
CA SER A 13 25.44 -4.24 1.35
C SER A 13 24.85 -5.26 2.34
N VAL A 14 23.73 -5.91 2.00
CA VAL A 14 23.13 -6.97 2.82
C VAL A 14 24.00 -8.23 2.79
N GLU A 15 24.62 -8.54 1.65
CA GLU A 15 25.54 -9.68 1.50
C GLU A 15 26.80 -9.56 2.38
N LEU A 16 27.16 -8.35 2.82
CA LEU A 16 28.27 -8.12 3.76
C LEU A 16 27.93 -8.44 5.22
N LEU A 17 26.65 -8.63 5.55
CA LEU A 17 26.20 -9.00 6.88
C LEU A 17 26.41 -10.50 7.12
N SER A 18 26.59 -10.88 8.39
CA SER A 18 26.57 -12.30 8.78
C SER A 18 25.19 -12.93 8.53
N MET A 19 25.13 -14.27 8.46
CA MET A 19 23.86 -14.98 8.25
C MET A 19 22.80 -14.59 9.29
N ASP A 20 23.17 -14.54 10.57
CA ASP A 20 22.28 -14.16 11.66
C ASP A 20 21.75 -12.72 11.50
N GLU A 21 22.61 -11.78 11.10
CA GLU A 21 22.23 -10.39 10.85
C GLU A 21 21.30 -10.26 9.63
N GLN A 22 21.54 -11.06 8.58
CA GLN A 22 20.65 -11.11 7.42
C GLN A 22 19.27 -11.64 7.79
N GLU A 23 19.19 -12.69 8.61
CA GLU A 23 17.92 -13.24 9.11
C GLU A 23 17.14 -12.20 9.92
N VAL A 24 17.81 -11.54 10.87
CA VAL A 24 17.20 -10.46 11.67
C VAL A 24 16.74 -9.30 10.78
N LEU A 25 17.52 -8.93 9.77
CA LEU A 25 17.14 -7.86 8.83
C LEU A 25 15.86 -8.24 8.06
N VAL A 26 15.76 -9.48 7.58
CA VAL A 26 14.56 -9.97 6.88
C VAL A 26 13.33 -9.86 7.78
N GLU A 27 13.42 -10.23 9.05
CA GLU A 27 12.33 -10.11 10.01
C GLU A 27 11.90 -8.65 10.22
N ILE A 28 12.87 -7.75 10.43
CA ILE A 28 12.60 -6.32 10.60
C ILE A 28 11.91 -5.73 9.38
N ILE A 29 12.39 -6.05 8.18
CA ILE A 29 11.82 -5.53 6.93
C ILE A 29 10.39 -6.06 6.74
N ARG A 30 10.14 -7.34 6.99
CA ARG A 30 8.79 -7.91 6.94
C ARG A 30 7.84 -7.19 7.89
N HIS A 31 8.24 -6.98 9.14
CA HIS A 31 7.41 -6.27 10.12
C HIS A 31 7.09 -4.85 9.63
N ARG A 32 8.09 -4.11 9.15
CA ARG A 32 7.89 -2.73 8.63
C ARG A 32 6.96 -2.67 7.42
N LEU A 33 7.00 -3.67 6.53
CA LEU A 33 6.10 -3.73 5.38
C LEU A 33 4.65 -3.98 5.82
N VAL A 34 4.43 -4.85 6.81
CA VAL A 34 3.09 -5.09 7.37
C VAL A 34 2.53 -3.81 8.01
N GLU A 35 3.33 -3.09 8.81
CA GLU A 35 2.86 -1.85 9.43
C GLU A 35 2.54 -0.77 8.40
N ARG A 36 3.38 -0.56 7.37
CA ARG A 36 3.06 0.37 6.28
C ARG A 36 1.76 0.02 5.57
N ARG A 37 1.51 -1.27 5.36
CA ARG A 37 0.27 -1.71 4.74
C ARG A 37 -0.95 -1.43 5.62
N ARG A 38 -0.80 -1.55 6.95
CA ARG A 38 -1.86 -1.18 7.90
C ARG A 38 -2.13 0.33 7.88
N ASP A 39 -1.08 1.14 7.81
CA ASP A 39 -1.20 2.59 7.70
C ASP A 39 -1.94 3.00 6.41
N GLU A 40 -1.62 2.37 5.27
CA GLU A 40 -2.34 2.57 4.00
C GLU A 40 -3.84 2.22 4.13
N ILE A 41 -4.16 1.10 4.78
CA ILE A 41 -5.55 0.67 5.00
C ILE A 41 -6.27 1.68 5.91
N ALA A 42 -5.64 2.12 6.99
CA ALA A 42 -6.21 3.10 7.91
C ALA A 42 -6.48 4.44 7.21
N ALA A 43 -5.55 4.91 6.37
CA ALA A 43 -5.72 6.12 5.56
C ALA A 43 -6.90 5.98 4.58
N ASN A 44 -7.00 4.85 3.88
CA ASN A 44 -8.10 4.58 2.96
C ASN A 44 -9.46 4.55 3.68
N ILE A 45 -9.52 3.94 4.87
CA ILE A 45 -10.73 3.92 5.70
C ILE A 45 -11.12 5.34 6.13
N ALA A 46 -10.16 6.13 6.61
CA ALA A 46 -10.40 7.51 7.02
C ALA A 46 -10.93 8.35 5.85
N GLN A 47 -10.34 8.21 4.67
CA GLN A 47 -10.80 8.87 3.45
C GLN A 47 -12.23 8.45 3.09
N ALA A 48 -12.51 7.13 3.04
CA ALA A 48 -13.85 6.64 2.71
C ALA A 48 -14.92 7.09 3.72
N GLN A 49 -14.58 7.18 5.01
CA GLN A 49 -15.47 7.72 6.04
C GLN A 49 -15.74 9.21 5.84
N GLU A 50 -14.73 9.99 5.45
CA GLU A 50 -14.88 11.41 5.15
C GLU A 50 -15.74 11.64 3.91
N GLU A 51 -15.49 10.91 2.83
CA GLU A 51 -16.31 10.92 1.61
C GLU A 51 -17.77 10.56 1.93
N TYR A 52 -17.98 9.55 2.77
CA TYR A 52 -19.31 9.17 3.25
C TYR A 52 -20.01 10.29 4.02
N ARG A 53 -19.29 10.94 4.94
CA ARG A 53 -19.84 12.02 5.78
C ARG A 53 -20.13 13.30 4.98
N THR A 54 -19.26 13.63 4.03
CA THR A 54 -19.37 14.84 3.20
C THR A 54 -20.36 14.68 2.04
N GLY A 55 -20.91 13.48 1.84
CA GLY A 55 -21.89 13.24 0.77
C GLY A 55 -21.27 13.16 -0.62
N ASN A 56 -19.93 13.11 -0.73
CA ASN A 56 -19.18 12.86 -1.95
C ASN A 56 -19.20 11.37 -2.36
N VAL A 57 -20.20 10.62 -1.90
CA VAL A 57 -20.50 9.25 -2.31
C VAL A 57 -21.57 9.31 -3.37
N PHE A 58 -21.33 8.63 -4.48
CA PHE A 58 -22.28 8.53 -5.58
C PHE A 58 -23.51 7.70 -5.15
N ARG A 59 -24.48 8.35 -4.53
CA ARG A 59 -25.78 7.76 -4.19
C ARG A 59 -26.68 7.80 -5.43
N ARG A 60 -26.50 6.83 -6.33
CA ARG A 60 -27.48 6.58 -7.39
C ARG A 60 -28.39 5.43 -7.00
N THR A 61 -29.66 5.54 -7.35
CA THR A 61 -30.59 4.41 -7.27
C THR A 61 -30.22 3.38 -8.33
N VAL A 62 -30.65 2.13 -8.14
CA VAL A 62 -30.42 1.04 -9.10
C VAL A 62 -30.91 1.45 -10.50
N ASP A 63 -32.04 2.14 -10.59
CA ASP A 63 -32.60 2.64 -11.85
C ASP A 63 -31.66 3.63 -12.56
N GLN A 64 -31.05 4.57 -11.83
CA GLN A 64 -30.11 5.55 -12.39
C GLN A 64 -28.76 4.95 -12.82
N ILE A 65 -28.40 3.77 -12.31
CA ILE A 65 -27.23 3.01 -12.74
C ILE A 65 -27.56 2.22 -14.01
N LEU A 66 -28.75 1.62 -14.07
CA LEU A 66 -29.23 0.88 -15.23
C LEU A 66 -29.42 1.76 -16.47
N ASP A 67 -29.84 3.02 -16.29
CA ASP A 67 -29.98 3.97 -17.40
C ASP A 67 -28.63 4.42 -17.98
N GLU A 68 -27.56 4.47 -17.18
CA GLU A 68 -26.22 4.88 -17.62
C GLU A 68 -25.51 3.77 -18.42
N LEU A 69 -25.76 2.49 -18.07
CA LEU A 69 -25.24 1.32 -18.80
C LEU A 69 -25.93 1.08 -20.16
N ARG A 70 -27.06 1.75 -20.42
CA ARG A 70 -27.83 1.63 -21.67
C ARG A 70 -27.48 2.70 -22.71
N GLN A 71 -26.59 3.65 -22.39
CA GLN A 71 -26.01 4.61 -23.32
C GLN A 71 -24.73 4.05 -23.95
#